data_AF-A0A6L5GDE0-F1
#
_entry.id   AF-A0A6L5GDE0-F1
#
_cell.length_a   1.000
_cell.length_b   1.000
_cell.length_c   1.000
_cell.angle_alpha   90.00
_cell.angle_beta   90.00
_cell.angle_gamma   90.00
#
_symmetry.space_group_name_H-M   'P 1'
#
loop_
_entity.id
_entity.type
_entity.pdbx_description
1 polymer ?
#
loop_
_entity_poly.entity_id
_entity_poly.type
_entity_poly.pdbx_seq_one_letter_code
_entity_poly.pdbx_strand_id
1 'polypeptide(L)'
;MEKPQSVTNAALLWTTAVVAGVIEAVFVVSEIARDSGLDSGVWTALGVRGAVYIGVMTIVVAFASGRRWARWALAVLLSVIGLASLVVEPARLLMDGTPFLEAFGGDGELMMGVFVARMLHIAAVLIATAVMFSPSANAYFRKPALQAAQSPA
;
A
#
# COMPACT_ATOMS: atom_id res chain seq x y z
N MET A 1 -9.38 25.99 4.13
CA MET A 1 -8.79 25.37 5.33
C MET A 1 -7.45 24.80 4.93
N GLU A 2 -6.36 25.29 5.52
CA GLU A 2 -5.02 24.77 5.27
C GLU A 2 -4.96 23.28 5.65
N LYS A 3 -4.44 22.45 4.76
CA LYS A 3 -4.39 21.00 4.95
C LYS A 3 -3.29 20.70 5.99
N PRO A 4 -3.59 19.98 7.09
CA PRO A 4 -2.57 19.66 8.09
C PRO A 4 -1.45 18.85 7.45
N GLN A 5 -0.21 19.13 7.86
CA GLN A 5 0.97 18.41 7.38
C GLN A 5 0.84 16.88 7.55
N SER A 6 0.15 16.41 8.61
CA SER A 6 -0.10 14.98 8.81
C SER A 6 -0.93 14.33 7.70
N VAL A 7 -1.91 15.02 7.13
CA VAL A 7 -2.73 14.50 6.02
C VAL A 7 -1.91 14.46 4.73
N THR A 8 -1.06 15.46 4.51
CA THR A 8 -0.13 15.48 3.37
C THR A 8 0.92 14.37 3.49
N ASN A 9 1.54 14.21 4.66
CA ASN A 9 2.54 13.16 4.90
C ASN A 9 1.93 11.76 4.78
N ALA A 10 0.73 11.54 5.33
CA ALA A 10 0.02 10.27 5.15
C ALA A 10 -0.27 9.98 3.67
N ALA A 11 -0.72 10.99 2.91
CA ALA A 11 -0.95 10.82 1.47
C ALA A 11 0.35 10.50 0.71
N LEU A 12 1.45 11.18 1.03
CA LEU A 12 2.77 10.89 0.45
C LEU A 12 3.23 9.47 0.78
N LEU A 13 3.10 9.03 2.03
CA LEU A 13 3.46 7.67 2.43
C LEU A 13 2.60 6.60 1.73
N TRP A 14 1.30 6.84 1.56
CA TRP A 14 0.45 5.96 0.77
C TRP A 14 0.88 5.91 -0.71
N THR A 15 1.24 7.05 -1.30
CA THR A 15 1.79 7.09 -2.66
C THR A 15 3.12 6.33 -2.74
N THR A 16 4.02 6.49 -1.76
CA THR A 16 5.28 5.74 -1.68
C THR A 16 5.03 4.24 -1.62
N ALA A 17 4.05 3.78 -0.84
CA ALA A 17 3.66 2.37 -0.79
C ALA A 17 3.26 1.83 -2.17
N VAL A 18 2.42 2.58 -2.91
CA VAL A 18 2.01 2.19 -4.27
C VAL A 18 3.20 2.14 -5.22
N VAL A 19 4.07 3.15 -5.20
CA VAL A 19 5.27 3.19 -6.06
C VAL A 19 6.21 2.03 -5.74
N ALA A 20 6.42 1.72 -4.45
CA ALA A 20 7.23 0.57 -4.03
C ALA A 20 6.64 -0.76 -4.54
N GLY A 21 5.32 -0.94 -4.46
CA GLY A 21 4.64 -2.11 -5.01
C GLY A 21 4.75 -2.23 -6.54
N VAL A 22 4.70 -1.11 -7.26
CA VAL A 22 4.94 -1.10 -8.72
C VAL A 22 6.37 -1.50 -9.05
N ILE A 23 7.36 -0.96 -8.34
CA ILE A 23 8.77 -1.30 -8.52
C ILE A 23 9.01 -2.80 -8.25
N GLU A 24 8.43 -3.33 -7.16
CA GLU A 24 8.48 -4.76 -6.85
C GLU A 24 7.90 -5.60 -7.99
N ALA A 25 6.73 -5.23 -8.52
CA ALA A 25 6.12 -5.93 -9.64
C ALA A 25 6.99 -5.90 -10.90
N VAL A 26 7.69 -4.79 -11.17
CA VAL A 26 8.63 -4.69 -12.28
C VAL A 26 9.80 -5.66 -12.09
N PHE A 27 10.38 -5.78 -10.89
CA PHE A 27 11.44 -6.75 -10.65
C PHE A 27 10.96 -8.19 -10.87
N VAL A 28 9.85 -8.58 -10.25
CA VAL A 28 9.27 -9.92 -10.37
C VAL A 28 8.94 -10.27 -11.82
N VAL A 29 8.30 -9.36 -12.56
CA VAL A 29 7.94 -9.59 -13.97
C VAL A 29 9.19 -9.66 -14.85
N SER A 30 10.21 -8.85 -14.56
CA SER A 30 11.48 -8.87 -15.31
C SER A 30 12.22 -10.19 -15.14
N GLU A 31 12.18 -10.77 -13.94
CA GLU A 31 12.77 -12.07 -13.63
C GLU A 31 12.04 -13.19 -14.36
N ILE A 32 10.71 -13.26 -14.21
CA ILE A 32 9.87 -14.25 -14.89
C ILE A 32 10.05 -14.18 -16.41
N ALA A 33 10.09 -12.96 -16.98
CA ALA A 33 10.28 -12.76 -18.41
C ALA A 33 11.62 -13.30 -18.92
N ARG A 34 12.67 -13.28 -18.09
CA ARG A 34 14.00 -13.80 -18.45
C ARG A 34 14.07 -15.32 -18.34
N ASP A 35 13.43 -15.89 -17.33
CA ASP A 35 13.56 -17.32 -17.01
C ASP A 35 12.60 -18.21 -17.80
N SER A 36 11.35 -17.78 -17.95
CA SER A 36 10.27 -18.64 -18.47
C SER A 36 9.33 -17.97 -19.46
N GLY A 37 9.43 -16.64 -19.61
CA GLY A 37 8.54 -15.85 -20.46
C GLY A 37 7.21 -15.48 -19.77
N LEU A 38 6.44 -14.59 -20.40
CA LEU A 38 5.19 -14.06 -19.82
C LEU A 38 3.97 -14.85 -20.32
N ASP A 39 3.36 -15.63 -19.43
CA ASP A 39 2.12 -16.35 -19.73
C ASP A 39 0.85 -15.55 -19.34
N SER A 40 -0.32 -16.11 -19.64
CA SER A 40 -1.61 -15.50 -19.29
C SER A 40 -1.82 -15.34 -17.79
N GLY A 41 -1.23 -16.20 -16.96
CA GLY A 41 -1.30 -16.13 -15.50
C GLY A 41 -0.59 -14.88 -14.98
N VAL A 42 0.62 -14.61 -15.47
CA VAL A 42 1.41 -13.43 -15.14
C VAL A 42 0.68 -12.15 -15.55
N TRP A 43 0.14 -12.11 -16.77
CA TRP A 43 -0.65 -10.96 -17.24
C TRP A 43 -1.90 -10.71 -16.38
N THR A 44 -2.60 -11.78 -15.99
CA THR A 44 -3.78 -11.68 -15.12
C THR A 44 -3.40 -11.14 -13.74
N ALA A 45 -2.34 -11.67 -13.13
CA ALA A 45 -1.85 -11.21 -11.83
C ALA A 45 -1.41 -9.75 -11.87
N LEU A 46 -0.71 -9.33 -12.94
CA LEU A 46 -0.30 -7.95 -13.15
C LEU A 46 -1.51 -7.02 -13.35
N GLY A 47 -2.51 -7.45 -14.13
CA GLY A 47 -3.74 -6.71 -14.35
C GLY A 47 -4.53 -6.47 -13.06
N VAL A 48 -4.67 -7.50 -12.22
CA VAL A 48 -5.32 -7.39 -10.91
C VAL A 48 -4.57 -6.43 -10.00
N ARG A 49 -3.23 -6.56 -9.89
CA ARG A 49 -2.40 -5.64 -9.09
C ARG A 49 -2.51 -4.20 -9.59
N GLY A 50 -2.47 -3.99 -10.92
CA GLY A 50 -2.63 -2.68 -11.54
C GLY A 50 -3.97 -2.04 -11.19
N ALA A 51 -5.06 -2.81 -11.27
CA ALA A 51 -6.40 -2.35 -10.89
C ALA A 51 -6.47 -1.96 -9.40
N VAL A 52 -5.86 -2.75 -8.52
CA VAL A 52 -5.75 -2.44 -7.09
C VAL A 52 -4.98 -1.14 -6.87
N TYR A 53 -3.82 -0.95 -7.50
CA TYR A 53 -3.02 0.28 -7.36
C TYR A 53 -3.76 1.52 -7.86
N ILE A 54 -4.49 1.44 -8.96
CA ILE A 54 -5.33 2.54 -9.46
C ILE A 54 -6.46 2.86 -8.47
N GLY A 55 -7.15 1.83 -7.98
CA GLY A 55 -8.21 2.00 -6.98
C GLY A 55 -7.68 2.64 -5.70
N VAL A 56 -6.53 2.18 -5.22
CA VAL A 56 -5.84 2.75 -4.06
C VAL A 56 -5.48 4.21 -4.29
N MET A 57 -4.87 4.55 -5.43
CA MET A 57 -4.50 5.93 -5.73
C MET A 57 -5.72 6.85 -5.76
N THR A 58 -6.84 6.36 -6.29
CA THR A 58 -8.13 7.07 -6.28
C THR A 58 -8.60 7.34 -4.84
N ILE A 59 -8.47 6.37 -3.94
CA ILE A 59 -8.82 6.53 -2.53
C ILE A 59 -7.83 7.49 -1.82
N VAL A 60 -6.53 7.46 -2.15
CA VAL A 60 -5.54 8.41 -1.62
C VAL A 60 -5.90 9.85 -2.01
N VAL A 61 -6.29 10.09 -3.27
CA VAL A 61 -6.81 11.39 -3.71
C VAL A 61 -8.10 11.75 -2.95
N ALA A 62 -8.98 10.78 -2.74
CA ALA A 62 -10.21 11.01 -1.97
C ALA A 62 -9.93 11.43 -0.52
N PHE A 63 -9.01 10.74 0.14
CA PHE A 63 -8.49 11.05 1.47
C PHE A 63 -7.83 12.43 1.51
N ALA A 64 -7.01 12.75 0.51
CA ALA A 64 -6.31 14.02 0.40
C ALA A 64 -7.24 15.23 0.30
N SER A 65 -8.49 15.04 -0.16
CA SER A 65 -9.52 16.09 -0.18
C SER A 65 -10.49 16.05 1.01
N GLY A 66 -10.22 15.27 2.05
CA GLY A 66 -10.97 15.32 3.31
C GLY A 66 -12.16 14.37 3.43
N ARG A 67 -12.32 13.39 2.53
CA ARG A 67 -13.39 12.40 2.61
C ARG A 67 -13.11 11.38 3.71
N ARG A 68 -13.97 11.32 4.73
CA ARG A 68 -13.79 10.46 5.91
C ARG A 68 -13.83 8.96 5.60
N TRP A 69 -14.70 8.55 4.67
CA TRP A 69 -14.81 7.13 4.28
C TRP A 69 -13.50 6.59 3.70
N ALA A 70 -12.71 7.45 3.05
CA ALA A 70 -11.43 7.08 2.47
C ALA A 70 -10.42 6.61 3.53
N ARG A 71 -10.54 7.08 4.78
CA ARG A 71 -9.67 6.63 5.88
C ARG A 71 -9.88 5.17 6.23
N TRP A 72 -11.15 4.78 6.35
CA TRP A 72 -11.52 3.41 6.64
C TRP A 72 -11.27 2.50 5.44
N ALA A 73 -11.52 2.99 4.23
CA ALA A 73 -11.16 2.28 3.00
C ALA A 73 -9.65 2.00 2.93
N LEU A 74 -8.79 3.01 3.17
CA LEU A 74 -7.34 2.81 3.20
C LEU A 74 -6.91 1.84 4.31
N ALA A 75 -7.46 1.98 5.52
CA ALA A 75 -7.13 1.12 6.64
C ALA A 75 -7.49 -0.36 6.39
N VAL A 76 -8.67 -0.63 5.84
CA VAL A 76 -9.12 -2.00 5.57
C VAL A 76 -8.44 -2.57 4.33
N LEU A 77 -8.48 -1.84 3.21
CA LEU A 77 -8.01 -2.34 1.93
C LEU A 77 -6.48 -2.52 1.89
N LEU A 78 -5.72 -1.54 2.41
CA LEU A 78 -4.26 -1.57 2.28
C LEU A 78 -3.58 -2.17 3.49
N SER A 79 -4.00 -1.78 4.71
CA SER A 79 -3.30 -2.22 5.90
C SER A 79 -3.61 -3.66 6.27
N VAL A 80 -4.79 -4.19 5.89
CA VAL A 80 -5.16 -5.57 6.17
C VAL A 80 -4.98 -6.44 4.94
N ILE A 81 -5.72 -6.19 3.86
CA ILE A 81 -5.68 -7.05 2.67
C ILE A 81 -4.34 -6.90 1.93
N GLY A 82 -3.91 -5.67 1.68
CA GLY A 82 -2.63 -5.38 1.02
C GLY A 82 -1.45 -5.96 1.80
N LEU A 83 -1.39 -5.72 3.11
CA LEU A 83 -0.29 -6.21 3.95
C LEU A 83 -0.30 -7.74 4.09
N ALA A 84 -1.47 -8.37 4.25
CA ALA A 84 -1.58 -9.82 4.26
C ALA A 84 -1.04 -10.43 2.96
N SER A 85 -1.33 -9.83 1.80
CA SER A 85 -0.82 -10.31 0.52
C SER A 85 0.72 -10.28 0.42
N LEU A 86 1.39 -9.40 1.18
CA LEU A 86 2.84 -9.27 1.18
C LEU A 86 3.53 -10.18 2.20
N VAL A 87 2.83 -10.57 3.26
CA VAL A 87 3.41 -11.27 4.41
C VAL A 87 3.00 -12.74 4.51
N VAL A 88 1.81 -13.11 4.02
CA VAL A 88 1.31 -14.50 4.13
C VAL A 88 2.24 -15.49 3.46
N GLU A 89 2.67 -15.21 2.22
CA GLU A 89 3.55 -16.14 1.50
C GLU A 89 4.96 -16.20 2.10
N PRO A 90 5.66 -15.08 2.38
CA PRO A 90 6.94 -15.14 3.09
C PRO A 90 6.86 -15.80 4.46
N ALA A 91 5.77 -15.61 5.19
CA ALA A 91 5.58 -16.26 6.49
C ALA A 91 5.44 -17.78 6.34
N ARG A 92 4.81 -18.28 5.27
CA ARG A 92 4.77 -19.71 4.96
C ARG A 92 6.16 -20.25 4.67
N LEU A 93 6.91 -19.59 3.80
CA LEU A 93 8.30 -19.98 3.47
C LEU A 93 9.19 -19.99 4.72
N LEU A 94 9.06 -19.00 5.60
CA LEU A 94 9.77 -18.98 6.89
C LEU A 94 9.42 -20.18 7.79
N MET A 95 8.15 -20.59 7.83
CA MET A 95 7.73 -21.77 8.59
C MET A 95 8.29 -23.07 8.00
N ASP A 96 8.49 -23.09 6.68
CA ASP A 96 9.10 -24.21 5.95
C ASP A 96 10.64 -24.22 6.06
N GLY A 97 11.23 -23.24 6.75
CA GLY A 97 12.67 -23.15 7.03
C GLY A 97 13.46 -22.33 6.01
N THR A 98 12.80 -21.65 5.08
CA THR A 98 13.46 -20.75 4.13
C THR A 98 14.11 -19.58 4.87
N PRO A 99 15.37 -19.20 4.54
CA PRO A 99 16.01 -18.02 5.10
C PRO A 99 15.20 -16.75 4.90
N PHE A 100 15.23 -15.83 5.87
CA PHE A 100 14.42 -14.60 5.85
C PHE A 100 14.58 -13.76 4.57
N LEU A 101 15.81 -13.61 4.08
CA LEU A 101 16.08 -12.81 2.89
C LEU A 101 15.44 -13.44 1.64
N GLU A 102 15.52 -14.76 1.53
CA GLU A 102 14.94 -15.53 0.41
C GLU A 102 13.41 -15.57 0.51
N ALA A 103 12.85 -15.73 1.71
CA ALA A 103 11.40 -15.73 1.92
C ALA A 103 10.74 -14.41 1.49
N PHE A 104 11.41 -13.27 1.69
CA PHE A 104 10.87 -11.95 1.33
C PHE A 104 11.39 -11.39 0.00
N GLY A 105 12.53 -11.88 -0.49
CA GLY A 105 13.16 -11.44 -1.74
C GLY A 105 12.95 -12.39 -2.92
N GLY A 106 12.57 -13.64 -2.68
CA GLY A 106 12.65 -14.71 -3.68
C GLY A 106 14.06 -15.31 -3.76
N ASP A 107 14.27 -16.20 -4.72
CA ASP A 107 15.52 -16.95 -4.94
C ASP A 107 16.28 -16.52 -6.20
N GLY A 108 15.75 -15.54 -6.95
CA GLY A 108 16.32 -15.09 -8.22
C GLY A 108 17.42 -14.01 -8.14
N GLU A 109 17.95 -13.62 -9.29
CA GLU A 109 18.99 -12.59 -9.45
C GLU A 109 18.55 -11.20 -8.93
N LEU A 110 17.25 -10.89 -9.01
CA LEU A 110 16.67 -9.62 -8.56
C LEU A 110 16.20 -9.63 -7.10
N MET A 111 16.52 -10.68 -6.34
CA MET A 111 16.12 -10.90 -4.94
C MET A 111 16.24 -9.65 -4.08
N MET A 112 17.40 -8.98 -4.12
CA MET A 112 17.64 -7.80 -3.27
C MET A 112 16.72 -6.63 -3.64
N GLY A 113 16.42 -6.45 -4.93
CA GLY A 113 15.49 -5.43 -5.40
C GLY A 113 14.07 -5.68 -4.93
N VAL A 114 13.61 -6.93 -5.06
CA VAL A 114 12.30 -7.38 -4.56
C VAL A 114 12.20 -7.19 -3.05
N PHE A 115 13.21 -7.65 -2.30
CA PHE A 115 13.27 -7.53 -0.84
C PHE A 115 13.16 -6.08 -0.38
N VAL A 116 14.00 -5.19 -0.93
CA VAL A 116 14.01 -3.77 -0.54
C VAL A 116 12.69 -3.08 -0.89
N ALA A 117 12.16 -3.33 -2.09
CA ALA A 117 10.88 -2.75 -2.51
C ALA A 117 9.74 -3.20 -1.60
N ARG A 118 9.70 -4.49 -1.24
CA ARG A 118 8.71 -5.04 -0.31
C ARG A 118 8.83 -4.46 1.09
N MET A 119 10.03 -4.36 1.63
CA MET A 119 10.26 -3.76 2.96
C MET A 119 9.84 -2.29 2.99
N LEU A 120 10.18 -1.53 1.94
CA LEU A 120 9.77 -0.14 1.79
C LEU A 120 8.25 -0.01 1.71
N HIS A 121 7.59 -0.88 0.95
CA HIS A 121 6.14 -0.94 0.84
C HIS A 121 5.50 -1.18 2.22
N ILE A 122 5.92 -2.23 2.92
CA ILE A 122 5.42 -2.58 4.25
C ILE A 122 5.60 -1.41 5.23
N ALA A 123 6.79 -0.84 5.31
CA ALA A 123 7.08 0.29 6.18
C ALA A 123 6.21 1.50 5.85
N ALA A 124 6.06 1.83 4.56
CA ALA A 124 5.23 2.94 4.10
C ALA A 124 3.76 2.75 4.49
N VAL A 125 3.19 1.55 4.34
CA VAL A 125 1.81 1.23 4.74
C VAL A 125 1.61 1.39 6.24
N LEU A 126 2.52 0.86 7.06
CA LEU A 126 2.42 0.94 8.51
C LEU A 126 2.51 2.39 9.01
N ILE A 127 3.50 3.14 8.52
CA ILE A 127 3.70 4.55 8.90
C ILE A 127 2.54 5.41 8.38
N ALA A 128 2.08 5.20 7.14
CA ALA A 128 0.94 5.92 6.58
C ALA A 128 -0.31 5.71 7.42
N THR A 129 -0.57 4.47 7.84
CA THR A 129 -1.69 4.11 8.70
C THR A 129 -1.60 4.85 10.05
N ALA A 130 -0.44 4.79 10.72
CA ALA A 130 -0.24 5.48 11.99
C ALA A 130 -0.42 7.00 11.88
N VAL A 131 0.19 7.64 10.87
CA VAL A 131 0.09 9.08 10.65
C VAL A 131 -1.33 9.50 10.29
N MET A 132 -2.04 8.70 9.50
CA MET A 132 -3.45 8.94 9.12
C MET A 132 -4.38 9.00 10.33
N PHE A 133 -4.09 8.24 11.40
CA PHE A 133 -4.86 8.23 12.64
C PHE A 133 -4.31 9.13 13.76
N SER A 134 -3.29 9.95 13.46
CA SER A 134 -2.74 10.91 14.42
C SER A 134 -3.79 11.93 14.92
N PRO A 135 -3.62 12.49 16.15
CA PRO A 135 -4.56 13.45 16.72
C PRO A 135 -4.85 14.67 15.83
N SER A 136 -3.82 15.16 15.12
CA SER A 136 -3.94 16.30 14.20
C SER A 136 -4.78 15.96 12.97
N ALA A 137 -4.59 14.77 12.40
CA ALA A 137 -5.43 14.27 11.30
C ALA A 137 -6.87 14.08 11.78
N ASN A 138 -7.09 13.47 12.95
CA ASN A 138 -8.43 13.29 13.54
C ASN A 138 -9.18 14.62 13.73
N ALA A 139 -8.48 15.66 14.19
CA ALA A 139 -9.07 16.99 14.34
C ALA A 139 -9.52 17.59 12.99
N TYR A 140 -8.72 17.45 11.93
CA TYR A 140 -9.08 17.93 10.59
C TYR A 140 -10.33 17.25 10.06
N PHE A 141 -10.39 15.93 10.17
CA PHE A 141 -11.56 15.21 9.69
C PHE A 141 -12.79 15.49 10.55
N ARG A 142 -12.68 15.82 11.84
CA ARG A 142 -13.81 16.09 12.77
C ARG A 142 -14.54 17.42 12.53
N LYS A 143 -13.83 18.49 12.16
CA LYS A 143 -14.41 19.85 11.97
C LYS A 143 -15.58 19.91 10.95
N PRO A 144 -15.49 19.28 9.76
CA PRO A 144 -16.60 19.30 8.79
C PRO A 144 -17.92 18.70 9.27
N ALA A 145 -17.94 17.62 10.07
CA ALA A 145 -19.23 17.08 10.55
C ALA A 145 -19.80 17.84 11.73
N LEU A 146 -18.99 18.57 12.50
CA LEU A 146 -19.54 19.48 13.49
C LEU A 146 -20.29 20.63 12.80
N GLN A 147 -19.74 21.17 11.70
CA GLN A 147 -20.44 22.16 10.88
C GLN A 147 -21.70 21.57 10.21
N ALA A 148 -21.63 20.36 9.64
CA ALA A 148 -22.79 19.69 9.05
C ALA A 148 -23.90 19.37 10.08
N ALA A 149 -23.53 19.09 11.35
CA ALA A 149 -24.50 18.87 12.42
C ALA A 149 -25.08 20.17 13.01
N GLN A 150 -24.39 21.31 12.85
CA GLN A 150 -24.80 22.61 13.36
C GLN A 150 -25.61 23.46 12.36
N SER A 151 -25.69 23.06 11.09
CA SER A 151 -26.64 23.60 10.12
C SER A 151 -27.79 22.62 9.93
N PRO A 152 -28.81 22.61 10.82
CA PRO A 152 -30.05 21.92 10.51
C PRO A 152 -30.71 22.65 9.32
N ALA A 153 -31.08 21.88 8.30
CA ALA A 153 -31.87 22.35 7.18
C ALA A 153 -33.26 22.82 7.63
#